data_AF-A0A194XV16-F1
#
_entry.id   AF-A0A194XV16-F1
#
_cell.length_a   1.000
_cell.length_b   1.000
_cell.length_c   1.000
_cell.angle_alpha   90.00
_cell.angle_beta   90.00
_cell.angle_gamma   90.00
#
_symmetry.space_group_name_H-M   'P 1'
#
loop_
_entity.id
_entity.type
_entity.pdbx_description
1 polymer ?
#
loop_
_entity_poly.entity_id
_entity_poly.type
_entity_poly.pdbx_seq_one_letter_code
_entity_poly.pdbx_strand_id
1 'polypeptide(L)'
;MPFQASPNCAKSMIWHEGVWRYHAGPNIHPTALYLNYLADMYQRRVLKVYHKLATSQTDKQRADLILRADHLYLINAMVPWERKKRWRCSAPTIFEQDELQRQEDTGFVSELLLSKKLATESTSPLWSLSRTGSLRELPVSMSEVAFVETILGEFETRYKATMRRLKDVPYPFDGSSVYPNNWTWTTFFSIVQERKETMFNFCDARFQVAPPIRDLVLMICWQVIIGLPNAEVPFEELEYKEFLGLPRSPYTRHPLRFSLGHRAHGLPMTTGWPAKYTSAKDFDHRNCNIAFETWASNTAKSNWDNHTEAIRQDFLDNLKDDCSPFWTEAEFSKPAPPLPLAAFRSCAFSAASSNSQADDSDDWEASLAEESVLNDLDLQWCEELSIQEMEDGIDFLASELKMADYFTGYEAQYEDGYQERTTRVLAKLMSLLNGAPPSH
;
A
#
# COMPACT_ATOMS: atom_id res chain seq x y z
N MET A 1 -0.22 -27.71 -2.74
CA MET A 1 -0.66 -26.30 -2.66
C MET A 1 0.51 -25.44 -3.11
N PRO A 2 0.40 -24.65 -4.19
CA PRO A 2 1.56 -23.99 -4.78
C PRO A 2 2.09 -22.77 -4.00
N PHE A 3 1.48 -22.44 -2.85
CA PHE A 3 1.86 -21.31 -1.99
C PHE A 3 2.04 -21.69 -0.52
N GLN A 4 2.44 -22.94 -0.25
CA GLN A 4 3.06 -23.27 1.03
C GLN A 4 4.52 -22.90 0.97
N ALA A 5 5.01 -22.20 2.00
CA ALA A 5 6.40 -21.80 2.15
C ALA A 5 7.34 -22.92 1.68
N SER A 6 8.09 -22.65 0.62
CA SER A 6 9.20 -23.51 0.26
C SER A 6 10.12 -23.62 1.47
N PRO A 7 10.66 -24.80 1.82
CA PRO A 7 11.69 -24.93 2.84
C PRO A 7 12.91 -24.01 2.61
N ASN A 8 13.08 -23.51 1.38
CA ASN A 8 14.11 -22.56 1.00
C ASN A 8 13.81 -21.10 1.42
N CYS A 9 12.58 -20.78 1.82
CA CYS A 9 12.18 -19.46 2.32
C CYS A 9 12.78 -19.13 3.70
N ALA A 10 13.42 -20.11 4.37
CA ALA A 10 14.10 -19.95 5.65
C ALA A 10 15.57 -19.50 5.54
N LYS A 11 16.09 -19.24 4.33
CA LYS A 11 17.51 -18.87 4.13
C LYS A 11 17.65 -17.50 3.48
N SER A 12 18.55 -16.69 4.02
CA SER A 12 18.86 -15.30 3.62
C SER A 12 19.51 -15.17 2.24
N MET A 13 19.86 -16.28 1.60
CA MET A 13 20.37 -16.33 0.22
C MET A 13 19.80 -17.54 -0.53
N ILE A 14 19.37 -17.33 -1.77
CA ILE A 14 18.90 -18.39 -2.67
C ILE A 14 19.71 -18.41 -3.97
N TRP A 15 19.86 -19.61 -4.53
CA TRP A 15 20.45 -19.82 -5.86
C TRP A 15 19.33 -19.88 -6.90
N HIS A 16 19.27 -18.92 -7.82
CA HIS A 16 18.25 -18.86 -8.87
C HIS A 16 18.89 -18.46 -10.20
N GLU A 17 18.62 -19.24 -11.26
CA GLU A 17 19.16 -19.03 -12.62
C GLU A 17 20.70 -18.90 -12.68
N GLY A 18 21.42 -19.62 -11.81
CA GLY A 18 22.88 -19.64 -11.82
C GLY A 18 23.54 -18.45 -11.11
N VAL A 19 22.78 -17.67 -10.34
CA VAL A 19 23.30 -16.54 -9.55
C VAL A 19 22.73 -16.58 -8.12
N TRP A 20 23.55 -16.21 -7.13
CA TRP A 20 23.10 -16.03 -5.74
C TRP A 20 22.30 -14.73 -5.60
N ARG A 21 21.15 -14.78 -4.93
CA ARG A 21 20.27 -13.63 -4.64
C ARG A 21 19.99 -13.56 -3.14
N TYR A 22 19.88 -12.35 -2.59
CA TYR A 22 19.52 -12.14 -1.18
C TYR A 22 18.01 -12.30 -0.95
N HIS A 23 17.67 -12.96 0.15
CA HIS A 23 16.32 -13.06 0.71
C HIS A 23 16.13 -11.93 1.72
N ALA A 24 15.15 -11.06 1.50
CA ALA A 24 14.64 -10.13 2.52
C ALA A 24 13.22 -10.55 2.90
N GLY A 25 12.73 -10.16 4.09
CA GLY A 25 11.37 -10.46 4.58
C GLY A 25 10.21 -10.31 3.56
N PRO A 26 10.27 -9.41 2.56
CA PRO A 26 9.31 -9.33 1.45
C PRO A 26 9.28 -10.52 0.47
N ASN A 27 10.18 -11.51 0.62
CA ASN A 27 10.24 -12.74 -0.19
C ASN A 27 9.43 -13.91 0.41
N ILE A 28 8.75 -13.72 1.54
CA ILE A 28 7.69 -14.63 1.99
C ILE A 28 6.58 -14.57 0.94
N HIS A 29 6.06 -15.73 0.51
CA HIS A 29 5.20 -15.87 -0.67
C HIS A 29 4.32 -14.65 -0.95
N PRO A 30 4.42 -14.05 -2.16
CA PRO A 30 3.89 -12.72 -2.46
C PRO A 30 2.39 -12.59 -2.19
N THR A 31 1.65 -13.69 -2.33
CA THR A 31 0.20 -13.70 -2.14
C THR A 31 -0.17 -13.85 -0.68
N ALA A 32 0.49 -14.72 0.09
CA ALA A 32 0.26 -14.85 1.54
C ALA A 32 0.64 -13.57 2.30
N LEU A 33 1.78 -12.95 1.97
CA LEU A 33 2.20 -11.70 2.62
C LEU A 33 1.26 -10.54 2.26
N TYR A 34 0.90 -10.40 0.99
CA TYR A 34 -0.10 -9.43 0.53
C TYR A 34 -1.47 -9.64 1.18
N LEU A 35 -1.96 -10.88 1.22
CA LEU A 35 -3.20 -11.28 1.89
C LEU A 35 -3.15 -10.93 3.38
N ASN A 36 -2.04 -11.25 4.06
CA ASN A 36 -1.85 -10.93 5.46
C ASN A 36 -1.83 -9.42 5.70
N TYR A 37 -1.12 -8.65 4.88
CA TYR A 37 -1.12 -7.18 4.97
C TYR A 37 -2.51 -6.61 4.75
N LEU A 38 -3.25 -7.11 3.76
CA LEU A 38 -4.61 -6.66 3.51
C LEU A 38 -5.56 -7.05 4.63
N ALA A 39 -5.47 -8.27 5.16
CA ALA A 39 -6.33 -8.76 6.23
C ALA A 39 -6.02 -8.12 7.60
N ASP A 40 -4.78 -7.69 7.82
CA ASP A 40 -4.37 -7.00 9.05
C ASP A 40 -4.75 -5.51 9.03
N MET A 41 -4.57 -4.85 7.88
CA MET A 41 -4.86 -3.41 7.75
C MET A 41 -6.31 -3.10 7.41
N TYR A 42 -7.01 -4.02 6.75
CA TYR A 42 -8.37 -3.81 6.25
C TYR A 42 -9.29 -4.97 6.62
N GLN A 43 -10.59 -4.67 6.68
CA GLN A 43 -11.60 -5.72 6.78
C GLN A 43 -11.47 -6.73 5.64
N ARG A 44 -11.50 -8.01 5.99
CA ARG A 44 -11.39 -9.14 5.05
C ARG A 44 -12.38 -9.07 3.87
N ARG A 45 -13.54 -8.44 4.06
CA ARG A 45 -14.55 -8.21 3.02
C ARG A 45 -14.02 -7.38 1.82
N VAL A 46 -13.02 -6.52 2.04
CA VAL A 46 -12.36 -5.73 0.98
C VAL A 46 -11.77 -6.63 -0.10
N LEU A 47 -11.24 -7.79 0.26
CA LEU A 47 -10.61 -8.73 -0.68
C LEU A 47 -11.59 -9.20 -1.76
N LYS A 48 -12.82 -9.56 -1.36
CA LYS A 48 -13.86 -9.99 -2.30
C LYS A 48 -14.35 -8.84 -3.18
N VAL A 49 -14.35 -7.61 -2.68
CA VAL A 49 -14.62 -6.43 -3.52
C VAL A 49 -13.53 -6.28 -4.59
N TYR A 50 -12.27 -6.55 -4.25
CA TYR A 50 -11.13 -6.38 -5.17
C TYR A 50 -11.11 -7.44 -6.25
N HIS A 51 -11.36 -8.68 -5.86
CA HIS A 51 -11.60 -9.77 -6.79
C HIS A 51 -12.71 -9.40 -7.80
N LYS A 52 -13.89 -8.99 -7.32
CA LYS A 52 -15.00 -8.61 -8.19
C LYS A 52 -14.71 -7.37 -9.04
N LEU A 53 -13.91 -6.41 -8.56
CA LEU A 53 -13.46 -5.25 -9.35
C LEU A 53 -12.57 -5.67 -10.52
N ALA A 54 -11.63 -6.57 -10.27
CA ALA A 54 -10.73 -7.11 -11.30
C ALA A 54 -11.49 -7.93 -12.35
N THR A 55 -12.58 -8.61 -11.96
CA THR A 55 -13.39 -9.43 -12.87
C THR A 55 -14.65 -8.72 -13.40
N SER A 56 -14.88 -7.46 -13.06
CA SER A 56 -16.10 -6.75 -13.44
C SER A 56 -16.19 -6.59 -14.97
N GLN A 57 -17.37 -6.84 -15.54
CA GLN A 57 -17.57 -6.80 -17.01
C GLN A 57 -18.27 -5.52 -17.48
N THR A 58 -18.83 -4.75 -16.56
CA THR A 58 -19.62 -3.55 -16.89
C THR A 58 -19.25 -2.37 -16.01
N ASP A 59 -19.30 -1.16 -16.57
CA ASP A 59 -19.04 0.08 -15.84
C ASP A 59 -19.98 0.26 -14.65
N LYS A 60 -21.23 -0.20 -14.77
CA LYS A 60 -22.22 -0.13 -13.69
C LYS A 60 -21.83 -1.01 -12.50
N GLN A 61 -21.40 -2.25 -12.74
CA GLN A 61 -20.91 -3.14 -11.68
C GLN A 61 -19.64 -2.57 -11.06
N ARG A 62 -18.71 -2.07 -11.88
CA ARG A 62 -17.47 -1.46 -11.42
C ARG A 62 -17.75 -0.26 -10.51
N ALA A 63 -18.67 0.63 -10.90
CA ALA A 63 -19.07 1.78 -10.10
C ALA A 63 -19.70 1.39 -8.75
N ASP A 64 -20.57 0.37 -8.72
CA ASP A 64 -21.15 -0.15 -7.47
C ASP A 64 -20.07 -0.72 -6.54
N LEU A 65 -19.12 -1.47 -7.10
CA LEU A 65 -18.02 -2.05 -6.33
C LEU A 65 -17.03 -0.99 -5.80
N ILE A 66 -16.78 0.09 -6.55
CA ILE A 66 -15.98 1.22 -6.05
C ILE A 66 -16.72 1.90 -4.89
N LEU A 67 -18.03 2.13 -5.02
CA LEU A 67 -18.85 2.68 -3.94
C LEU A 67 -18.81 1.79 -2.68
N ARG A 68 -18.82 0.46 -2.83
CA ARG A 68 -18.62 -0.46 -1.70
C ARG A 68 -17.23 -0.35 -1.08
N ALA A 69 -16.19 -0.20 -1.88
CA ALA A 69 -14.84 0.04 -1.38
C ALA A 69 -14.78 1.36 -0.58
N ASP A 70 -15.45 2.42 -1.04
CA ASP A 70 -15.57 3.69 -0.34
C ASP A 70 -16.29 3.52 1.03
N HIS A 71 -17.38 2.74 1.09
CA HIS A 71 -18.05 2.42 2.37
C HIS A 71 -17.12 1.70 3.35
N LEU A 72 -16.44 0.65 2.89
CA LEU A 72 -15.50 -0.13 3.73
C LEU A 72 -14.33 0.74 4.20
N TYR A 73 -13.83 1.63 3.34
CA TYR A 73 -12.84 2.62 3.72
C TYR A 73 -13.33 3.50 4.87
N LEU A 74 -14.54 4.05 4.78
CA LEU A 74 -15.10 4.91 5.82
C LEU A 74 -15.31 4.15 7.13
N ILE A 75 -15.74 2.89 7.07
CA ILE A 75 -15.86 2.06 8.28
C ILE A 75 -14.49 1.86 8.93
N ASN A 76 -13.46 1.48 8.16
CA ASN A 76 -12.10 1.33 8.68
C ASN A 76 -11.54 2.65 9.22
N ALA A 77 -11.93 3.77 8.62
CA ALA A 77 -11.52 5.08 9.07
C ALA A 77 -12.24 5.51 10.36
N MET A 78 -13.25 4.76 10.84
CA MET A 78 -13.84 4.96 12.18
C MET A 78 -12.99 4.39 13.31
N VAL A 79 -12.07 3.47 13.04
CA VAL A 79 -11.11 2.97 14.02
C VAL A 79 -9.76 3.68 13.86
N PRO A 80 -8.94 3.78 14.92
CA PRO A 80 -7.58 4.28 14.80
C PRO A 80 -6.80 3.45 13.78
N TRP A 81 -6.10 4.13 12.87
CA TRP A 81 -5.33 3.43 11.84
C TRP A 81 -4.18 2.63 12.44
N GLU A 82 -3.38 3.25 13.30
CA GLU A 82 -2.20 2.67 13.93
C GLU A 82 -2.56 1.66 15.02
N ARG A 83 -1.89 0.51 15.00
CA ARG A 83 -2.03 -0.52 16.03
C ARG A 83 -1.87 0.05 17.45
N LYS A 84 -0.82 0.84 17.72
CA LYS A 84 -0.59 1.49 19.04
C LYS A 84 -1.77 2.35 19.48
N LYS A 85 -2.32 3.18 18.58
CA LYS A 85 -3.49 4.01 18.86
C LYS A 85 -4.72 3.14 19.14
N ARG A 86 -4.92 2.02 18.44
CA ARG A 86 -6.00 1.05 18.76
C ARG A 86 -5.90 0.50 20.18
N TRP A 87 -4.69 0.20 20.66
CA TRP A 87 -4.47 -0.29 22.04
C TRP A 87 -4.65 0.80 23.11
N ARG A 88 -4.39 2.06 22.76
CA ARG A 88 -4.46 3.20 23.70
C ARG A 88 -5.83 3.88 23.73
N CYS A 89 -6.71 3.59 22.78
CA CYS A 89 -8.05 4.15 22.77
C CYS A 89 -8.88 3.63 23.93
N SER A 90 -9.66 4.53 24.54
CA SER A 90 -10.71 4.15 25.47
C SER A 90 -11.62 3.12 24.82
N ALA A 91 -12.06 2.13 25.61
CA ALA A 91 -12.99 1.13 25.10
C ALA A 91 -14.23 1.84 24.50
N PRO A 92 -14.62 1.50 23.26
CA PRO A 92 -15.82 2.05 22.65
C PRO A 92 -17.03 1.70 23.52
N THR A 93 -18.03 2.59 23.55
CA THR A 93 -19.31 2.30 24.21
C THR A 93 -19.97 1.06 23.58
N ILE A 94 -20.82 0.36 24.33
CA ILE A 94 -21.57 -0.81 23.80
C ILE A 94 -22.30 -0.42 22.50
N PHE A 95 -22.91 0.76 22.48
CA PHE A 95 -23.57 1.30 21.30
C PHE A 95 -22.61 1.44 20.10
N GLU A 96 -21.40 1.96 20.31
CA GLU A 96 -20.40 2.09 19.23
C GLU A 96 -19.88 0.73 18.76
N GLN A 97 -19.74 -0.24 19.66
CA GLN A 97 -19.36 -1.61 19.32
C GLN A 97 -20.43 -2.28 18.46
N ASP A 98 -21.69 -2.24 18.90
CA ASP A 98 -22.82 -2.84 18.18
C ASP A 98 -22.99 -2.21 16.79
N GLU A 99 -22.87 -0.89 16.72
CA GLU A 99 -23.06 -0.16 15.46
C GLU A 99 -21.86 -0.31 14.52
N LEU A 100 -20.63 -0.41 15.04
CA LEU A 100 -19.46 -0.77 14.23
C LEU A 100 -19.61 -2.20 13.71
N GLN A 101 -19.91 -3.18 14.56
CA GLN A 101 -20.13 -4.57 14.17
C GLN A 101 -21.22 -4.69 13.10
N ARG A 102 -22.34 -3.99 13.26
CA ARG A 102 -23.41 -3.94 12.25
C ARG A 102 -22.90 -3.37 10.92
N GLN A 103 -22.09 -2.32 10.95
CA GLN A 103 -21.49 -1.75 9.75
C GLN A 103 -20.47 -2.69 9.12
N GLU A 104 -19.69 -3.43 9.91
CA GLU A 104 -18.78 -4.46 9.40
C GLU A 104 -19.54 -5.59 8.72
N ASP A 105 -20.62 -6.06 9.34
CA ASP A 105 -21.46 -7.15 8.82
C ASP A 105 -22.14 -6.75 7.52
N THR A 106 -22.74 -5.57 7.50
CA THR A 106 -23.40 -5.04 6.30
C THR A 106 -22.42 -4.46 5.28
N GLY A 107 -21.18 -4.17 5.69
CA GLY A 107 -20.13 -3.38 5.02
C GLY A 107 -20.61 -2.04 4.44
N PHE A 108 -21.63 -1.43 5.05
CA PHE A 108 -22.14 -0.12 4.68
C PHE A 108 -22.05 0.86 5.85
N VAL A 109 -21.30 1.95 5.66
CA VAL A 109 -21.19 3.02 6.66
C VAL A 109 -22.55 3.63 7.02
N SER A 110 -22.76 3.96 8.29
CA SER A 110 -23.93 4.71 8.75
C SER A 110 -23.61 6.17 9.02
N GLU A 111 -24.59 7.05 8.78
CA GLU A 111 -24.44 8.49 9.04
C GLU A 111 -24.22 8.80 10.53
N LEU A 112 -24.73 7.96 11.43
CA LEU A 112 -24.76 8.20 12.87
C LEU A 112 -23.36 8.16 13.50
N LEU A 113 -22.59 7.07 13.29
CA LEU A 113 -21.22 7.01 13.80
C LEU A 113 -20.29 7.95 13.04
N LEU A 114 -20.49 8.07 11.72
CA LEU A 114 -19.69 8.94 10.89
C LEU A 114 -19.77 10.40 11.37
N SER A 115 -20.98 10.90 11.62
CA SER A 115 -21.20 12.26 12.10
C SER A 115 -20.61 12.48 13.50
N LYS A 116 -20.75 11.48 14.39
CA LYS A 116 -20.16 11.54 15.73
C LYS A 116 -18.64 11.65 15.67
N LYS A 117 -17.99 10.83 14.84
CA LYS A 117 -16.54 10.85 14.68
C LYS A 117 -16.04 12.17 14.08
N LEU A 118 -16.70 12.65 13.04
CA LEU A 118 -16.39 13.93 12.41
C LEU A 118 -16.61 15.12 13.35
N ALA A 119 -17.50 15.01 14.33
CA ALA A 119 -17.70 16.04 15.35
C ALA A 119 -16.60 16.06 16.42
N THR A 120 -15.96 14.91 16.69
CA THR A 120 -14.93 14.78 17.73
C THR A 120 -13.50 14.99 17.23
N GLU A 121 -13.22 14.67 15.97
CA GLU A 121 -11.89 14.85 15.39
C GLU A 121 -11.76 16.26 14.80
N SER A 122 -11.10 17.16 15.54
CA SER A 122 -10.73 18.51 15.07
C SER A 122 -9.75 18.49 13.89
N THR A 123 -9.21 17.33 13.54
CA THR A 123 -8.26 17.14 12.45
C THR A 123 -9.00 16.75 11.18
N SER A 124 -8.75 17.54 10.15
CA SER A 124 -9.16 17.39 8.75
C SER A 124 -9.57 15.97 8.36
N PRO A 125 -10.73 15.85 7.70
CA PRO A 125 -11.65 14.72 7.75
C PRO A 125 -11.08 13.52 7.01
N LEU A 126 -11.87 12.45 6.98
CA LEU A 126 -11.69 11.13 6.34
C LEU A 126 -11.25 11.13 4.85
N TRP A 127 -10.76 12.26 4.33
CA TRP A 127 -10.25 12.54 2.99
C TRP A 127 -8.91 13.29 3.05
N SER A 128 -8.28 13.41 4.23
CA SER A 128 -6.96 14.02 4.35
C SER A 128 -5.97 13.22 3.52
N LEU A 129 -5.61 13.80 2.38
CA LEU A 129 -4.50 13.39 1.54
C LEU A 129 -3.20 13.67 2.29
N SER A 130 -2.95 12.96 3.39
CA SER A 130 -1.62 12.81 3.96
C SER A 130 -1.62 11.74 5.06
N ARG A 131 -0.53 10.99 5.14
CA ARG A 131 -0.13 10.37 6.41
C ARG A 131 0.76 11.31 7.25
N THR A 132 1.18 12.46 6.73
CA THR A 132 2.35 13.20 7.24
C THR A 132 2.22 14.73 7.26
N GLY A 133 1.04 15.32 7.03
CA GLY A 133 0.85 16.78 7.15
C GLY A 133 -0.17 17.32 6.16
N SER A 134 -0.86 18.41 6.50
CA SER A 134 -1.78 19.08 5.57
C SER A 134 -1.17 19.14 4.16
N LEU A 135 -1.90 18.65 3.16
CA LEU A 135 -1.47 18.62 1.77
C LEU A 135 -0.90 20.00 1.43
N ARG A 136 0.42 20.10 1.34
CA ARG A 136 1.08 21.40 1.17
C ARG A 136 0.72 21.88 -0.22
N GLU A 137 -0.07 22.95 -0.29
CA GLU A 137 -0.39 23.55 -1.58
C GLU A 137 0.90 23.91 -2.29
N LEU A 138 1.14 23.24 -3.41
CA LEU A 138 2.23 23.55 -4.29
C LEU A 138 1.75 24.61 -5.28
N PRO A 139 2.25 25.86 -5.21
CA PRO A 139 1.89 26.85 -6.21
C PRO A 139 2.42 26.38 -7.58
N VAL A 140 1.50 26.16 -8.53
CA VAL A 140 1.85 25.73 -9.89
C VAL A 140 1.81 26.94 -10.82
N SER A 141 2.85 27.11 -11.63
CA SER A 141 2.89 28.20 -12.60
C SER A 141 1.96 27.91 -13.79
N MET A 142 1.30 28.94 -14.32
CA MET A 142 0.44 28.78 -15.51
C MET A 142 1.20 28.31 -16.75
N SER A 143 2.48 28.67 -16.87
CA SER A 143 3.36 28.17 -17.94
C SER A 143 3.61 26.67 -17.85
N GLU A 144 3.72 26.14 -16.63
CA GLU A 144 3.91 24.71 -16.39
C GLU A 144 2.62 23.94 -16.67
N VAL A 145 1.47 24.48 -16.25
CA VAL A 145 0.15 23.95 -16.61
C VAL A 145 -0.01 23.88 -18.13
N ALA A 146 0.23 24.99 -18.84
CA ALA A 146 0.08 25.04 -20.29
C ALA A 146 1.01 24.04 -21.01
N PHE A 147 2.23 23.85 -20.49
CA PHE A 147 3.15 22.85 -21.00
C PHE A 147 2.60 21.43 -20.79
N VAL A 148 2.13 21.10 -19.58
CA VAL A 148 1.53 19.79 -19.29
C VAL A 148 0.31 19.53 -20.19
N GLU A 149 -0.56 20.52 -20.35
CA GLU A 149 -1.74 20.42 -21.21
C GLU A 149 -1.38 20.16 -22.67
N THR A 150 -0.33 20.82 -23.17
CA THR A 150 0.16 20.61 -24.54
C THR A 150 0.61 19.17 -24.75
N ILE A 151 1.51 18.67 -23.90
CA ILE A 151 2.02 17.29 -24.02
C ILE A 151 0.91 16.26 -23.79
N LEU A 152 0.00 16.53 -22.86
CA LEU A 152 -1.16 15.68 -22.62
C LEU A 152 -2.06 15.56 -23.86
N GLY A 153 -2.35 16.68 -24.53
CA GLY A 153 -3.12 16.69 -25.77
C GLY A 153 -2.46 15.88 -26.89
N GLU A 154 -1.13 15.87 -26.94
CA GLU A 154 -0.38 15.02 -27.88
C GLU A 154 -0.54 13.53 -27.56
N PHE A 155 -0.48 13.13 -26.28
CA PHE A 155 -0.77 11.75 -25.90
C PHE A 155 -2.22 11.36 -26.22
N GLU A 156 -3.20 12.19 -25.88
CA GLU A 156 -4.61 11.90 -26.17
C GLU A 156 -4.85 11.74 -27.68
N THR A 157 -4.18 12.55 -28.50
CA THR A 157 -4.20 12.42 -29.95
C THR A 157 -3.53 11.13 -30.42
N ARG A 158 -2.34 10.79 -29.88
CA ARG A 158 -1.58 9.59 -30.23
C ARG A 158 -2.36 8.30 -29.97
N TYR A 159 -3.00 8.20 -28.80
CA TYR A 159 -3.73 6.99 -28.38
C TYR A 159 -5.22 7.02 -28.70
N LYS A 160 -5.71 8.09 -29.35
CA LYS A 160 -7.15 8.30 -29.67
C LYS A 160 -8.07 8.13 -28.47
N ALA A 161 -7.60 8.55 -27.30
CA ALA A 161 -8.35 8.46 -26.06
C ALA A 161 -8.19 9.75 -25.25
N THR A 162 -9.29 10.23 -24.69
CA THR A 162 -9.31 11.47 -23.91
C THR A 162 -9.49 11.14 -22.45
N MET A 163 -8.62 11.68 -21.63
CA MET A 163 -8.66 11.54 -20.19
C MET A 163 -9.82 12.35 -19.61
N ARG A 164 -10.47 11.79 -18.59
CA ARG A 164 -11.49 12.51 -17.84
C ARG A 164 -10.91 13.77 -17.21
N ARG A 165 -11.69 14.87 -17.25
CA ARG A 165 -11.37 16.14 -16.61
C ARG A 165 -12.45 16.55 -15.63
N LEU A 166 -12.05 17.16 -14.51
CA LEU A 166 -12.96 17.86 -13.59
C LEU A 166 -12.53 19.32 -13.56
N LYS A 167 -13.44 20.24 -13.91
CA LYS A 167 -13.13 21.67 -14.06
C LYS A 167 -11.88 21.90 -14.92
N ASP A 168 -11.85 21.24 -16.08
CA ASP A 168 -10.75 21.28 -17.07
C ASP A 168 -9.41 20.66 -16.62
N VAL A 169 -9.29 20.22 -15.36
CA VAL A 169 -8.09 19.55 -14.85
C VAL A 169 -8.19 18.03 -15.01
N PRO A 170 -7.16 17.34 -15.53
CA PRO A 170 -7.15 15.87 -15.64
C PRO A 170 -7.40 15.19 -14.31
N TYR A 171 -8.18 14.11 -14.33
CA TYR A 171 -8.52 13.34 -13.14
C TYR A 171 -8.13 11.87 -13.33
N PRO A 172 -6.95 11.43 -12.84
CA PRO A 172 -6.36 10.11 -13.12
C PRO A 172 -6.95 8.95 -12.30
N PHE A 173 -7.92 9.23 -11.45
CA PHE A 173 -8.50 8.25 -10.54
C PHE A 173 -9.78 7.68 -11.11
N ASP A 174 -10.13 6.46 -10.71
CA ASP A 174 -11.31 5.77 -11.18
C ASP A 174 -12.44 5.93 -10.16
N GLY A 175 -13.54 6.54 -10.62
CA GLY A 175 -14.89 6.33 -10.08
C GLY A 175 -15.19 6.43 -8.58
N SER A 176 -14.58 7.31 -7.78
CA SER A 176 -15.23 7.65 -6.50
C SER A 176 -16.62 8.23 -6.78
N SER A 177 -17.64 7.75 -6.06
CA SER A 177 -19.01 8.30 -6.13
C SER A 177 -19.06 9.78 -5.71
N VAL A 178 -17.98 10.27 -5.10
CA VAL A 178 -17.76 11.63 -4.63
C VAL A 178 -16.55 12.20 -5.34
N TYR A 179 -16.76 13.20 -6.17
CA TYR A 179 -15.67 13.97 -6.74
C TYR A 179 -15.27 15.10 -5.79
N PRO A 180 -13.98 15.44 -5.68
CA PRO A 180 -13.58 16.62 -4.94
C PRO A 180 -14.14 17.88 -5.61
N ASN A 181 -14.91 18.67 -4.84
CA ASN A 181 -15.50 19.92 -5.32
C ASN A 181 -14.46 20.99 -5.65
N ASN A 182 -13.21 20.83 -5.23
CA ASN A 182 -12.09 21.74 -5.40
C ASN A 182 -10.92 21.10 -6.17
N TRP A 183 -11.22 20.21 -7.13
CA TRP A 183 -10.20 19.70 -8.04
C TRP A 183 -9.60 20.86 -8.86
N THR A 184 -8.30 21.08 -8.69
CA THR A 184 -7.51 22.11 -9.37
C THR A 184 -6.14 21.55 -9.73
N TRP A 185 -5.39 22.26 -10.60
CA TRP A 185 -4.00 21.90 -10.90
C TRP A 185 -3.11 21.89 -9.65
N THR A 186 -3.30 22.86 -8.75
CA THR A 186 -2.64 22.89 -7.43
C THR A 186 -2.90 21.61 -6.64
N THR A 187 -4.17 21.19 -6.55
CA THR A 187 -4.54 19.95 -5.85
C THR A 187 -3.86 18.74 -6.49
N PHE A 188 -3.88 18.63 -7.82
CA PHE A 188 -3.29 17.50 -8.53
C PHE A 188 -1.77 17.43 -8.32
N PHE A 189 -1.06 18.53 -8.53
CA PHE A 189 0.40 18.60 -8.31
C PHE A 189 0.78 18.31 -6.86
N SER A 190 0.01 18.81 -5.89
CA SER A 190 0.28 18.59 -4.47
C SER A 190 0.12 17.11 -4.08
N ILE A 191 -0.88 16.42 -4.65
CA ILE A 191 -1.06 14.97 -4.47
C ILE A 191 0.12 14.19 -5.06
N VAL A 192 0.60 14.60 -6.25
CA VAL A 192 1.76 13.96 -6.88
C VAL A 192 3.05 14.23 -6.10
N GLN A 193 3.21 15.43 -5.52
CA GLN A 193 4.35 15.77 -4.66
C GLN A 193 4.42 14.87 -3.42
N GLU A 194 3.31 14.64 -2.73
CA GLU A 194 3.26 13.76 -1.55
C GLU A 194 3.72 12.32 -1.91
N ARG A 195 3.33 11.85 -3.10
CA ARG A 195 3.76 10.52 -3.58
C ARG A 195 5.18 10.50 -4.07
N LYS A 196 5.67 11.59 -4.66
CA LYS A 196 7.09 11.75 -5.00
C LYS A 196 7.96 11.64 -3.74
N GLU A 197 7.57 12.29 -2.64
CA GLU A 197 8.32 12.21 -1.37
C GLU A 197 8.33 10.77 -0.83
N THR A 198 7.18 10.10 -0.84
CA THR A 198 7.10 8.68 -0.46
C THR A 198 8.00 7.81 -1.35
N MET A 199 7.91 7.99 -2.67
CA MET A 199 8.71 7.28 -3.65
C MET A 199 10.21 7.49 -3.42
N PHE A 200 10.62 8.74 -3.20
CA PHE A 200 12.02 9.10 -2.98
C PHE A 200 12.57 8.49 -1.69
N ASN A 201 11.80 8.55 -0.60
CA ASN A 201 12.24 8.08 0.71
C ASN A 201 12.28 6.56 0.84
N PHE A 202 11.39 5.84 0.15
CA PHE A 202 11.26 4.39 0.33
C PHE A 202 11.72 3.58 -0.89
N CYS A 203 11.30 3.97 -2.08
CA CYS A 203 11.54 3.17 -3.29
C CYS A 203 12.84 3.55 -3.98
N ASP A 204 13.20 4.83 -3.98
CA ASP A 204 14.34 5.35 -4.75
C ASP A 204 15.50 5.84 -3.87
N ALA A 205 15.47 5.57 -2.56
CA ALA A 205 16.46 6.05 -1.60
C ALA A 205 17.91 5.72 -1.99
N ARG A 206 18.12 4.60 -2.70
CA ARG A 206 19.42 4.13 -3.20
C ARG A 206 19.92 4.87 -4.44
N PHE A 207 19.03 5.35 -5.29
CA PHE A 207 19.39 5.96 -6.58
C PHE A 207 19.28 7.49 -6.55
N GLN A 208 18.41 8.02 -5.70
CA GLN A 208 18.21 9.45 -5.48
C GLN A 208 17.85 10.21 -6.76
N VAL A 209 17.15 9.55 -7.68
CA VAL A 209 16.52 10.16 -8.85
C VAL A 209 15.29 10.90 -8.35
N ALA A 210 15.42 12.22 -8.21
CA ALA A 210 14.34 13.10 -7.81
C ALA A 210 13.68 13.77 -9.03
N PRO A 211 12.81 13.08 -9.80
CA PRO A 211 12.24 13.65 -11.01
C PRO A 211 11.42 14.91 -10.71
N PRO A 212 11.36 15.88 -11.65
CA PRO A 212 10.43 17.00 -11.53
C PRO A 212 8.98 16.51 -11.38
N ILE A 213 8.17 17.24 -10.61
CA ILE A 213 6.77 16.86 -10.34
C ILE A 213 5.96 16.84 -11.63
N ARG A 214 6.20 17.81 -12.52
CA ARG A 214 5.64 17.87 -13.87
C ARG A 214 5.82 16.57 -14.67
N ASP A 215 7.01 15.99 -14.59
CA ASP A 215 7.38 14.79 -15.34
C ASP A 215 6.59 13.58 -14.80
N LEU A 216 6.40 13.52 -13.47
CA LEU A 216 5.52 12.54 -12.83
C LEU A 216 4.05 12.73 -13.19
N VAL A 217 3.55 13.97 -13.21
CA VAL A 217 2.18 14.29 -13.64
C VAL A 217 1.93 13.79 -15.06
N LEU A 218 2.85 14.09 -15.99
CA LEU A 218 2.74 13.63 -17.38
C LEU A 218 2.79 12.11 -17.51
N MET A 219 3.68 11.45 -16.77
CA MET A 219 3.79 9.99 -16.74
C MET A 219 2.50 9.35 -16.19
N ILE A 220 1.93 9.89 -15.10
CA ILE A 220 0.65 9.42 -14.53
C ILE A 220 -0.47 9.56 -15.57
N CYS A 221 -0.60 10.72 -16.20
CA CYS A 221 -1.63 10.95 -17.21
C CYS A 221 -1.46 10.02 -18.43
N TRP A 222 -0.22 9.79 -18.89
CA TRP A 222 0.08 8.84 -19.95
C TRP A 222 -0.36 7.41 -19.59
N GLN A 223 0.02 6.91 -18.40
CA GLN A 223 -0.37 5.57 -17.95
C GLN A 223 -1.89 5.42 -17.78
N VAL A 224 -2.58 6.51 -17.40
CA VAL A 224 -4.06 6.53 -17.39
C VAL A 224 -4.61 6.40 -18.80
N ILE A 225 -4.10 7.21 -19.75
CA ILE A 225 -4.58 7.22 -21.14
C ILE A 225 -4.44 5.85 -21.77
N ILE A 226 -3.27 5.21 -21.69
CA ILE A 226 -3.07 3.88 -22.26
C ILE A 226 -3.97 2.84 -21.57
N GLY A 227 -4.30 3.05 -20.29
CA GLY A 227 -5.23 2.20 -19.53
C GLY A 227 -6.70 2.35 -19.92
N LEU A 228 -7.08 3.36 -20.70
CA LEU A 228 -8.47 3.58 -21.08
C LEU A 228 -8.98 2.48 -22.04
N PRO A 229 -10.25 2.02 -21.91
CA PRO A 229 -10.78 0.95 -22.75
C PRO A 229 -10.77 1.25 -24.26
N ASN A 230 -10.84 2.52 -24.64
CA ASN A 230 -10.88 2.98 -26.02
C ASN A 230 -9.52 3.42 -26.58
N ALA A 231 -8.42 3.27 -25.81
CA ALA A 231 -7.10 3.68 -26.25
C ALA A 231 -6.49 2.68 -27.25
N GLU A 232 -5.95 3.21 -28.35
CA GLU A 232 -5.16 2.46 -29.32
C GLU A 232 -3.69 2.40 -28.87
N VAL A 233 -3.36 1.35 -28.11
CA VAL A 233 -2.04 1.21 -27.45
C VAL A 233 -1.17 0.18 -28.18
N PRO A 234 0.09 0.51 -28.53
CA PRO A 234 1.07 -0.46 -29.02
C PRO A 234 1.28 -1.60 -28.03
N PHE A 235 1.58 -2.80 -28.52
CA PHE A 235 1.71 -4.01 -27.68
C PHE A 235 2.78 -3.84 -26.60
N GLU A 236 3.91 -3.22 -26.96
CA GLU A 236 5.05 -2.95 -26.08
C GLU A 236 4.72 -1.96 -24.94
N GLU A 237 3.66 -1.17 -25.06
CA GLU A 237 3.25 -0.23 -24.02
C GLU A 237 2.16 -0.80 -23.10
N LEU A 238 1.62 -2.00 -23.39
CA LEU A 238 0.60 -2.63 -22.56
C LEU A 238 1.11 -3.02 -21.17
N GLU A 239 2.42 -3.21 -21.01
CA GLU A 239 3.05 -3.54 -19.73
C GLU A 239 2.97 -2.41 -18.68
N TYR A 240 2.65 -1.19 -19.11
CA TYR A 240 2.50 -0.02 -18.23
C TYR A 240 1.07 0.15 -17.70
N LYS A 241 0.18 -0.78 -18.02
CA LYS A 241 -1.18 -0.83 -17.45
C LYS A 241 -1.13 -1.36 -16.03
N GLU A 242 -2.09 -0.92 -15.22
CA GLU A 242 -2.34 -1.48 -13.89
C GLU A 242 -2.60 -2.98 -13.99
N PHE A 243 -1.69 -3.81 -13.45
CA PHE A 243 -1.67 -5.24 -13.80
C PHE A 243 -2.81 -6.06 -13.19
N LEU A 244 -3.41 -5.61 -12.07
CA LEU A 244 -4.60 -6.22 -11.48
C LEU A 244 -5.91 -5.61 -12.04
N GLY A 245 -5.83 -4.57 -12.87
CA GLY A 245 -6.98 -3.84 -13.39
C GLY A 245 -7.78 -3.08 -12.32
N LEU A 246 -7.17 -2.82 -11.16
CA LEU A 246 -7.85 -2.21 -10.02
C LEU A 246 -8.03 -0.69 -10.23
N PRO A 247 -9.16 -0.12 -9.79
CA PRO A 247 -9.37 1.31 -9.85
C PRO A 247 -8.42 2.04 -8.89
N ARG A 248 -7.89 3.19 -9.29
CA ARG A 248 -7.01 3.99 -8.43
C ARG A 248 -7.80 5.05 -7.68
N SER A 249 -7.54 5.17 -6.38
CA SER A 249 -8.13 6.18 -5.50
C SER A 249 -7.08 7.19 -5.04
N PRO A 250 -7.39 8.49 -4.95
CA PRO A 250 -6.45 9.47 -4.39
C PRO A 250 -6.36 9.35 -2.87
N TYR A 251 -7.37 8.77 -2.20
CA TYR A 251 -7.51 8.90 -0.75
C TYR A 251 -6.45 8.14 0.03
N THR A 252 -5.85 8.82 1.00
CA THR A 252 -4.86 8.20 1.87
C THR A 252 -5.52 7.13 2.74
N ARG A 253 -4.80 6.04 2.99
CA ARG A 253 -5.27 4.84 3.69
C ARG A 253 -6.43 4.11 3.00
N HIS A 254 -6.94 4.61 1.87
CA HIS A 254 -7.89 3.85 1.07
C HIS A 254 -7.18 2.60 0.53
N PRO A 255 -7.81 1.42 0.57
CA PRO A 255 -7.10 0.20 0.16
C PRO A 255 -6.81 0.18 -1.36
N LEU A 256 -7.55 0.97 -2.16
CA LEU A 256 -7.26 1.28 -3.58
C LEU A 256 -6.39 2.54 -3.78
N ARG A 257 -5.76 3.08 -2.73
CA ARG A 257 -4.91 4.27 -2.84
C ARG A 257 -3.88 4.04 -3.93
N PHE A 258 -3.69 5.00 -4.82
CA PHE A 258 -2.64 4.87 -5.82
C PHE A 258 -1.23 4.88 -5.18
N SER A 259 -0.28 4.34 -5.93
CA SER A 259 1.13 4.25 -5.59
C SER A 259 1.97 4.61 -6.82
N LEU A 260 3.18 5.09 -6.57
CA LEU A 260 4.25 5.21 -7.57
C LEU A 260 5.29 4.15 -7.22
N GLY A 261 5.16 2.98 -7.83
CA GLY A 261 5.99 1.80 -7.57
C GLY A 261 7.06 1.59 -8.63
N HIS A 262 8.01 0.71 -8.34
CA HIS A 262 8.95 0.23 -9.36
C HIS A 262 8.20 -0.63 -10.39
N ARG A 263 8.53 -0.45 -11.67
CA ARG A 263 8.21 -1.44 -12.70
C ARG A 263 9.18 -2.61 -12.63
N ALA A 264 10.45 -2.32 -12.44
CA ALA A 264 11.52 -3.29 -12.22
C ALA A 264 12.38 -2.84 -11.04
N HIS A 265 12.31 -3.59 -9.94
CA HIS A 265 13.11 -3.39 -8.75
C HIS A 265 14.59 -3.59 -9.05
N GLY A 266 15.43 -2.82 -8.36
CA GLY A 266 16.88 -2.80 -8.60
C GLY A 266 17.31 -1.85 -9.71
N LEU A 267 16.37 -1.14 -10.35
CA LEU A 267 16.63 -0.03 -11.27
C LEU A 267 16.13 1.29 -10.65
N PRO A 268 16.67 2.45 -11.08
CA PRO A 268 16.20 3.76 -10.61
C PRO A 268 14.75 4.04 -11.00
N MET A 269 14.01 4.82 -10.19
CA MET A 269 12.65 5.31 -10.48
C MET A 269 12.66 6.41 -11.55
N THR A 270 12.86 6.04 -12.80
CA THR A 270 12.93 6.99 -13.92
C THR A 270 11.56 7.23 -14.58
N THR A 271 11.29 8.48 -14.97
CA THR A 271 10.02 8.86 -15.60
C THR A 271 9.96 8.56 -17.09
N GLY A 272 11.09 8.29 -17.75
CA GLY A 272 11.19 8.19 -19.22
C GLY A 272 11.36 9.52 -19.95
N TRP A 273 11.25 10.66 -19.26
CA TRP A 273 11.52 11.97 -19.86
C TRP A 273 13.01 12.30 -19.87
N PRO A 274 13.56 12.81 -20.98
CA PRO A 274 14.91 13.35 -21.00
C PRO A 274 14.95 14.70 -20.26
N ALA A 275 16.14 15.18 -19.90
CA ALA A 275 16.30 16.45 -19.17
C ALA A 275 15.71 17.68 -19.90
N LYS A 276 15.59 17.61 -21.23
CA LYS A 276 14.94 18.61 -22.07
C LYS A 276 14.05 17.91 -23.08
N TYR A 277 12.78 18.25 -23.09
CA TYR A 277 11.79 17.76 -24.04
C TYR A 277 10.78 18.86 -24.38
N THR A 278 10.16 18.72 -25.54
CA THR A 278 9.20 19.70 -26.07
C THR A 278 7.92 19.04 -26.60
N SER A 279 7.91 17.72 -26.74
CA SER A 279 6.78 16.96 -27.29
C SER A 279 6.64 15.59 -26.62
N ALA A 280 5.47 14.97 -26.75
CA ALA A 280 5.21 13.59 -26.34
C ALA A 280 6.04 12.55 -27.11
N LYS A 281 6.61 12.93 -28.26
CA LYS A 281 7.51 12.06 -29.03
C LYS A 281 8.88 11.88 -28.39
N ASP A 282 9.26 12.81 -27.50
CA ASP A 282 10.52 12.75 -26.76
C ASP A 282 10.46 11.76 -25.58
N PHE A 283 9.29 11.20 -25.30
CA PHE A 283 9.09 10.21 -24.22
C PHE A 283 9.71 8.86 -24.57
N ASP A 284 10.66 8.41 -23.76
CA ASP A 284 11.25 7.08 -23.87
C ASP A 284 10.60 6.14 -22.86
N HIS A 285 9.62 5.36 -23.31
CA HIS A 285 8.96 4.37 -22.48
C HIS A 285 9.95 3.34 -21.92
N ARG A 286 11.01 2.96 -22.67
CA ARG A 286 11.99 1.96 -22.20
C ARG A 286 12.79 2.44 -21.01
N ASN A 287 12.98 3.74 -20.91
CA ASN A 287 13.62 4.40 -19.78
C ASN A 287 12.60 4.83 -18.70
N CYS A 288 11.33 4.44 -18.80
CA CYS A 288 10.35 4.60 -17.74
C CYS A 288 10.34 3.35 -16.84
N ASN A 289 10.64 3.55 -15.55
CA ASN A 289 10.63 2.51 -14.53
C ASN A 289 9.65 2.79 -13.39
N ILE A 290 8.82 3.83 -13.52
CA ILE A 290 7.76 4.13 -12.54
C ILE A 290 6.45 3.51 -13.03
N ALA A 291 5.76 2.80 -12.14
CA ALA A 291 4.41 2.29 -12.34
C ALA A 291 3.39 3.13 -11.54
N PHE A 292 2.33 3.58 -12.19
CA PHE A 292 1.16 4.21 -11.58
C PHE A 292 0.08 3.16 -11.35
N GLU A 293 0.12 2.57 -10.16
CA GLU A 293 -0.70 1.41 -9.80
C GLU A 293 -1.42 1.61 -8.47
N THR A 294 -2.26 0.68 -8.04
CA THR A 294 -2.78 0.71 -6.67
C THR A 294 -1.72 0.27 -5.67
N TRP A 295 -1.80 0.75 -4.42
CA TRP A 295 -0.98 0.26 -3.32
C TRP A 295 -1.18 -1.24 -3.12
N ALA A 296 -2.40 -1.74 -3.33
CA ALA A 296 -2.69 -3.17 -3.33
C ALA A 296 -1.87 -3.91 -4.40
N SER A 297 -1.89 -3.47 -5.64
CA SER A 297 -1.09 -4.06 -6.72
C SER A 297 0.41 -3.99 -6.46
N ASN A 298 0.92 -2.82 -6.05
CA ASN A 298 2.34 -2.67 -5.70
C ASN A 298 2.76 -3.61 -4.56
N THR A 299 1.89 -3.80 -3.56
CA THR A 299 2.15 -4.72 -2.44
C THR A 299 2.09 -6.18 -2.87
N ALA A 300 1.12 -6.55 -3.71
CA ALA A 300 1.01 -7.90 -4.27
C ALA A 300 2.22 -8.27 -5.12
N LYS A 301 2.71 -7.32 -5.94
CA LYS A 301 3.92 -7.47 -6.74
C LYS A 301 5.17 -7.55 -5.87
N SER A 302 5.28 -6.68 -4.85
CA SER A 302 6.52 -6.53 -4.07
C SER A 302 7.71 -6.43 -5.06
N ASN A 303 8.79 -7.16 -4.85
CA ASN A 303 9.96 -7.27 -5.74
C ASN A 303 9.87 -8.39 -6.80
N TRP A 304 8.69 -8.95 -7.06
CA TRP A 304 8.46 -10.05 -8.00
C TRP A 304 8.00 -9.56 -9.38
N ASP A 305 8.68 -8.57 -9.94
CA ASP A 305 8.26 -7.86 -11.15
C ASP A 305 8.13 -8.75 -12.39
N ASN A 306 8.90 -9.83 -12.46
CA ASN A 306 8.87 -10.83 -13.53
C ASN A 306 7.75 -11.88 -13.36
N HIS A 307 7.01 -11.86 -12.26
CA HIS A 307 5.94 -12.82 -11.94
C HIS A 307 4.55 -12.17 -11.86
N THR A 308 4.38 -10.95 -12.38
CA THR A 308 3.11 -10.21 -12.35
C THR A 308 1.93 -11.01 -12.88
N GLU A 309 2.10 -11.80 -13.95
CA GLU A 309 1.03 -12.64 -14.49
C GLU A 309 0.68 -13.82 -13.56
N ALA A 310 1.66 -14.45 -12.92
CA ALA A 310 1.41 -15.51 -11.96
C ALA A 310 0.70 -14.98 -10.71
N ILE A 311 1.10 -13.80 -10.23
CA ILE A 311 0.47 -13.09 -9.11
C ILE A 311 -0.97 -12.71 -9.47
N ARG A 312 -1.19 -12.21 -10.69
CA ARG A 312 -2.53 -11.90 -11.20
C ARG A 312 -3.40 -13.14 -11.25
N GLN A 313 -2.90 -14.25 -11.78
CA GLN A 313 -3.66 -15.49 -11.87
C GLN A 313 -4.02 -16.02 -10.48
N ASP A 314 -3.08 -16.02 -9.53
CA ASP A 314 -3.35 -16.38 -8.13
C ASP A 314 -4.42 -15.47 -7.50
N PHE A 315 -4.30 -14.15 -7.69
CA PHE A 315 -5.28 -13.17 -7.24
C PHE A 315 -6.68 -13.47 -7.79
N LEU A 316 -6.80 -13.87 -9.06
CA LEU A 316 -8.08 -14.18 -9.69
C LEU A 316 -8.66 -15.53 -9.25
N ASP A 317 -7.80 -16.51 -8.99
CA ASP A 317 -8.21 -17.87 -8.70
C ASP A 317 -8.49 -18.11 -7.21
N ASN A 318 -7.65 -17.57 -6.32
CA ASN A 318 -7.58 -17.96 -4.91
C ASN A 318 -8.13 -16.90 -3.94
N LEU A 319 -7.96 -15.60 -4.24
CA LEU A 319 -8.39 -14.51 -3.34
C LEU A 319 -9.88 -14.57 -2.95
N LYS A 320 -10.73 -15.06 -3.86
CA LYS A 320 -12.19 -15.18 -3.64
C LYS A 320 -12.56 -16.18 -2.53
N ASP A 321 -11.66 -17.12 -2.23
CA ASP A 321 -11.89 -18.25 -1.32
C ASP A 321 -11.09 -18.10 0.00
N ASP A 322 -9.99 -17.33 -0.01
CA ASP A 322 -8.98 -17.33 1.06
C ASP A 322 -9.31 -16.54 2.35
N CYS A 323 -10.55 -16.06 2.56
CA CYS A 323 -10.87 -15.16 3.70
C CYS A 323 -12.35 -15.11 4.14
N SER A 324 -12.83 -16.15 4.85
CA SER A 324 -14.16 -16.14 5.48
C SER A 324 -14.25 -15.21 6.72
N PRO A 325 -15.42 -14.59 7.03
CA PRO A 325 -16.67 -14.63 6.27
C PRO A 325 -16.76 -13.54 5.20
N PHE A 326 -17.25 -13.94 4.04
CA PHE A 326 -17.55 -13.06 2.92
C PHE A 326 -19.02 -12.67 2.90
N TRP A 327 -19.35 -11.52 2.31
CA TRP A 327 -20.73 -11.29 1.84
C TRP A 327 -21.13 -12.41 0.89
N THR A 328 -22.31 -12.96 1.13
CA THR A 328 -23.01 -13.86 0.23
C THR A 328 -23.26 -13.19 -1.13
N GLU A 329 -23.48 -13.98 -2.18
CA GLU A 329 -23.85 -13.42 -3.49
C GLU A 329 -25.17 -12.63 -3.43
N ALA A 330 -26.08 -13.01 -2.52
CA ALA A 330 -27.30 -12.25 -2.27
C ALA A 330 -27.01 -10.84 -1.71
N GLU A 331 -26.00 -10.68 -0.87
CA GLU A 331 -25.59 -9.37 -0.33
C GLU A 331 -24.86 -8.51 -1.35
N PHE A 332 -24.08 -9.11 -2.24
CA PHE A 332 -23.47 -8.41 -3.39
C PHE A 332 -24.48 -8.00 -4.45
N SER A 333 -25.58 -8.74 -4.59
CA SER A 333 -26.64 -8.43 -5.56
C SER A 333 -27.45 -7.19 -5.18
N LYS A 334 -27.42 -6.78 -3.91
CA LYS A 334 -28.06 -5.53 -3.48
C LYS A 334 -27.23 -4.36 -4.01
N PRO A 335 -27.81 -3.29 -4.58
CA PRO A 335 -27.04 -2.11 -4.91
C PRO A 335 -26.48 -1.47 -3.63
N ALA A 336 -25.25 -0.96 -3.67
CA ALA A 336 -24.71 -0.18 -2.58
C ALA A 336 -25.54 1.10 -2.39
N PRO A 337 -25.90 1.46 -1.14
CA PRO A 337 -26.58 2.72 -0.89
C PRO A 337 -25.65 3.88 -1.23
N PRO A 338 -26.18 5.09 -1.50
CA PRO A 338 -25.34 6.28 -1.59
C PRO A 338 -24.54 6.50 -0.31
N LEU A 339 -23.32 7.04 -0.43
CA LEU A 339 -22.57 7.48 0.74
C LEU A 339 -23.39 8.53 1.53
N PRO A 340 -23.31 8.55 2.87
CA PRO A 340 -23.99 9.53 3.72
C PRO A 340 -23.35 10.93 3.62
N LEU A 341 -23.45 11.54 2.42
CA LEU A 341 -22.76 12.75 1.94
C LEU A 341 -23.03 14.03 2.74
N ALA A 342 -24.06 14.06 3.58
CA ALA A 342 -24.40 15.24 4.38
C ALA A 342 -23.26 15.63 5.34
N ALA A 343 -22.53 14.65 5.87
CA ALA A 343 -21.37 14.89 6.73
C ALA A 343 -20.11 15.37 5.97
N PHE A 344 -20.12 15.31 4.63
CA PHE A 344 -18.95 15.57 3.78
C PHE A 344 -18.90 17.00 3.23
N ARG A 345 -20.06 17.67 3.09
CA ARG A 345 -20.15 19.00 2.44
C ARG A 345 -19.52 20.15 3.24
N SER A 346 -19.31 19.98 4.55
CA SER A 346 -18.65 20.98 5.43
C SER A 346 -17.12 20.88 5.41
N CYS A 347 -16.58 19.83 4.80
CA CYS A 347 -15.19 19.40 4.89
C CYS A 347 -14.40 19.72 3.61
N ALA A 348 -14.73 20.84 2.95
CA ALA A 348 -13.87 21.41 1.93
C ALA A 348 -12.45 21.58 2.50
N PHE A 349 -11.43 21.42 1.66
CA PHE A 349 -10.01 21.65 2.00
C PHE A 349 -9.86 23.04 2.63
N SER A 350 -10.05 23.11 3.94
CA SER A 350 -9.80 24.33 4.68
C SER A 350 -8.31 24.31 4.92
N ALA A 351 -7.61 25.22 4.24
CA ALA A 351 -6.25 25.59 4.54
C ALA A 351 -6.20 26.24 5.93
N ALA A 352 -6.49 25.47 6.98
CA ALA A 352 -6.24 25.89 8.34
C ALA A 352 -4.74 25.77 8.56
N SER A 353 -4.05 26.89 8.47
CA SER A 353 -2.67 27.08 8.90
C SER A 353 -2.55 26.80 10.39
N SER A 354 -2.48 25.52 10.77
CA SER A 354 -2.09 25.13 12.11
C SER A 354 -0.72 24.49 11.99
N ASN A 355 0.30 25.23 12.45
CA ASN A 355 1.65 24.76 12.67
C ASN A 355 1.64 23.77 13.85
N SER A 356 1.04 22.60 13.67
CA SER A 356 1.34 21.45 14.52
C SER A 356 2.15 20.47 13.68
N GLN A 357 3.47 20.59 13.76
CA GLN A 357 4.35 19.47 13.42
C GLN A 357 4.04 18.36 14.42
N ALA A 358 3.12 17.46 14.05
CA ALA A 358 3.07 16.13 14.61
C ALA A 358 4.04 15.30 13.77
N ASP A 359 5.21 15.06 14.34
CA ASP A 359 6.31 14.30 13.77
C ASP A 359 5.92 12.81 13.81
N ASP A 360 5.22 12.34 12.78
CA ASP A 360 4.79 10.93 12.61
C ASP A 360 5.60 10.23 11.50
N SER A 361 6.70 10.82 11.00
CA SER A 361 7.60 10.20 10.01
C SER A 361 8.55 9.15 10.59
N ASP A 362 8.66 9.06 11.91
CA ASP A 362 9.68 8.25 12.59
C ASP A 362 9.26 6.80 12.88
N ASP A 363 8.01 6.40 12.62
CA ASP A 363 7.47 5.22 13.33
C ASP A 363 7.66 3.85 12.61
N TRP A 364 8.29 3.81 11.43
CA TRP A 364 8.85 2.53 10.92
C TRP A 364 10.27 2.29 11.49
N GLU A 365 11.06 3.34 11.67
CA GLU A 365 12.35 3.30 12.40
C GLU A 365 12.12 3.09 13.91
N ALA A 366 11.03 3.61 14.48
CA ALA A 366 10.64 3.27 15.84
C ALA A 366 10.04 1.85 15.96
N SER A 367 9.59 1.23 14.86
CA SER A 367 9.30 -0.22 14.87
C SER A 367 10.58 -1.07 14.96
N LEU A 368 11.73 -0.50 14.53
CA LEU A 368 13.07 -1.04 14.76
C LEU A 368 13.59 -0.70 16.17
N ALA A 369 13.26 0.47 16.74
CA ALA A 369 13.59 0.80 18.14
C ALA A 369 12.72 0.08 19.19
N GLU A 370 11.49 -0.33 18.81
CA GLU A 370 10.57 -1.15 19.61
C GLU A 370 10.97 -2.62 19.71
N GLU A 371 12.05 -3.04 19.01
CA GLU A 371 12.71 -4.31 19.32
C GLU A 371 13.07 -4.41 20.81
N SER A 372 13.37 -3.30 21.50
CA SER A 372 13.72 -3.32 22.93
C SER A 372 12.58 -3.66 23.88
N VAL A 373 11.31 -3.40 23.53
CA VAL A 373 10.12 -3.70 24.35
C VAL A 373 9.50 -5.04 23.94
N LEU A 374 9.63 -5.43 22.67
CA LEU A 374 9.34 -6.79 22.21
C LEU A 374 10.31 -7.82 22.80
N ASN A 375 11.53 -7.41 23.18
CA ASN A 375 12.53 -8.28 23.83
C ASN A 375 12.05 -8.94 25.14
N ASP A 376 11.12 -8.33 25.88
CA ASP A 376 10.57 -8.94 27.11
C ASP A 376 9.37 -9.87 26.83
N LEU A 377 8.62 -9.62 25.75
CA LEU A 377 7.49 -10.45 25.30
C LEU A 377 7.96 -11.71 24.55
N ASP A 378 9.03 -11.62 23.76
CA ASP A 378 9.64 -12.77 23.06
C ASP A 378 10.24 -13.80 24.02
N LEU A 379 10.63 -13.38 25.24
CA LEU A 379 11.17 -14.29 26.26
C LEU A 379 10.08 -15.00 27.08
N GLN A 380 8.84 -14.48 27.10
CA GLN A 380 7.72 -15.13 27.80
C GLN A 380 7.23 -16.37 27.05
N TRP A 381 7.21 -16.36 25.71
CA TRP A 381 6.83 -17.55 24.94
C TRP A 381 7.83 -18.71 25.14
N CYS A 382 9.11 -18.43 25.39
CA CYS A 382 10.10 -19.48 25.68
C CYS A 382 9.71 -20.38 26.88
N GLU A 383 8.88 -19.87 27.81
CA GLU A 383 8.41 -20.61 28.99
C GLU A 383 7.25 -21.59 28.69
N GLU A 384 6.66 -21.50 27.49
CA GLU A 384 5.54 -22.37 27.05
C GLU A 384 5.99 -23.47 26.07
N LEU A 385 7.27 -23.49 25.67
CA LEU A 385 7.81 -24.47 24.72
C LEU A 385 8.03 -25.85 25.37
N SER A 386 7.88 -26.91 24.59
CA SER A 386 8.35 -28.24 24.98
C SER A 386 9.89 -28.33 24.91
N ILE A 387 10.48 -29.30 25.61
CA ILE A 387 11.95 -29.53 25.61
C ILE A 387 12.48 -29.68 24.17
N GLN A 388 11.78 -30.44 23.32
CA GLN A 388 12.19 -30.64 21.92
C GLN A 388 12.18 -29.34 21.12
N GLU A 389 11.17 -28.49 21.30
CA GLU A 389 11.09 -27.19 20.63
C GLU A 389 12.18 -26.23 21.11
N MET A 390 12.58 -26.31 22.38
CA MET A 390 13.72 -25.55 22.91
C MET A 390 15.05 -26.02 22.31
N GLU A 391 15.27 -27.33 22.19
CA GLU A 391 16.48 -27.92 21.59
C GLU A 391 16.61 -27.55 20.10
N ASP A 392 15.53 -27.68 19.33
CA ASP A 392 15.50 -27.32 17.91
C ASP A 392 15.74 -25.81 17.70
N GLY A 393 15.19 -24.98 18.59
CA GLY A 393 15.41 -23.53 18.59
C GLY A 393 16.87 -23.14 18.90
N ILE A 394 17.53 -23.84 19.81
CA ILE A 394 18.94 -23.62 20.16
C ILE A 394 19.86 -23.94 18.98
N ASP A 395 19.66 -25.09 18.34
CA ASP A 395 20.49 -25.50 17.20
C ASP A 395 20.35 -24.54 16.03
N PHE A 396 19.14 -24.03 15.78
CA PHE A 396 18.87 -23.01 14.77
C PHE A 396 19.60 -21.69 15.08
N LEU A 397 19.42 -21.11 16.27
CA LEU A 397 20.01 -19.82 16.65
C LEU A 397 21.55 -19.89 16.74
N ALA A 398 22.11 -21.02 17.17
CA ALA A 398 23.55 -21.24 17.19
C ALA A 398 24.15 -21.33 15.77
N SER A 399 23.37 -21.77 14.78
CA SER A 399 23.79 -21.79 13.37
C SER A 399 23.78 -20.39 12.73
N GLU A 400 22.81 -19.54 13.10
CA GLU A 400 22.73 -18.14 12.66
C GLU A 400 23.91 -17.30 13.18
N LEU A 401 24.28 -17.44 14.46
CA LEU A 401 25.42 -16.72 15.04
C LEU A 401 26.76 -17.08 14.37
N LYS A 402 26.96 -18.36 14.05
CA LYS A 402 28.17 -18.81 13.33
C LYS A 402 28.26 -18.27 11.90
N MET A 403 27.12 -18.00 11.27
CA MET A 403 27.06 -17.41 9.94
C MET A 403 27.34 -15.90 9.98
N ALA A 404 26.86 -15.19 11.01
CA ALA A 404 27.14 -13.77 11.19
C ALA A 404 28.64 -13.48 11.37
N ASP A 405 29.37 -14.32 12.13
CA ASP A 405 30.83 -14.22 12.28
C ASP A 405 31.62 -14.40 10.97
N TYR A 406 31.02 -15.01 9.95
CA TYR A 406 31.67 -15.22 8.65
C TYR A 406 31.62 -13.98 7.74
N PHE A 407 30.78 -12.97 8.05
CA PHE A 407 30.49 -11.82 7.18
C PHE A 407 30.98 -10.46 7.69
N THR A 408 31.83 -10.41 8.73
CA THR A 408 32.31 -9.19 9.43
C THR A 408 33.17 -8.21 8.59
N GLY A 409 32.95 -8.12 7.28
CA GLY A 409 33.61 -7.19 6.37
C GLY A 409 32.81 -5.95 5.98
N TYR A 410 31.47 -5.92 6.09
CA TYR A 410 30.67 -4.77 5.61
C TYR A 410 29.32 -4.65 6.35
N GLU A 411 29.10 -3.49 7.00
CA GLU A 411 27.90 -3.04 7.76
C GLU A 411 27.84 -3.33 9.28
N ALA A 412 28.83 -2.82 10.02
CA ALA A 412 28.94 -2.92 11.49
C ALA A 412 27.86 -2.18 12.33
N GLN A 413 26.82 -1.58 11.75
CA GLN A 413 25.80 -0.83 12.52
C GLN A 413 24.45 -1.54 12.60
N TYR A 414 24.19 -2.54 11.77
CA TYR A 414 22.94 -3.32 11.78
C TYR A 414 23.13 -4.71 12.43
N GLU A 415 24.36 -5.22 12.51
CA GLU A 415 24.66 -6.56 13.07
C GLU A 415 24.66 -6.60 14.61
N ASP A 416 25.04 -5.51 15.31
CA ASP A 416 25.17 -5.50 16.77
C ASP A 416 23.85 -5.82 17.48
N GLY A 417 22.73 -5.25 17.02
CA GLY A 417 21.41 -5.49 17.61
C GLY A 417 20.88 -6.91 17.38
N TYR A 418 21.13 -7.47 16.19
CA TYR A 418 20.68 -8.81 15.82
C TYR A 418 21.49 -9.91 16.54
N GLN A 419 22.81 -9.77 16.62
CA GLN A 419 23.67 -10.70 17.35
C GLN A 419 23.37 -10.67 18.85
N GLU A 420 23.17 -9.49 19.44
CA GLU A 420 22.84 -9.35 20.85
C GLU A 420 21.49 -10.01 21.18
N ARG A 421 20.46 -9.80 20.33
CA ARG A 421 19.15 -10.42 20.49
C ARG A 421 19.21 -11.94 20.40
N THR A 422 19.85 -12.48 19.36
CA THR A 422 20.00 -13.92 19.14
C THR A 422 20.73 -14.58 20.31
N THR A 423 21.76 -13.93 20.84
CA THR A 423 22.51 -14.40 22.01
C THR A 423 21.65 -14.43 23.28
N ARG A 424 20.79 -13.42 23.50
CA ARG A 424 19.90 -13.37 24.67
C ARG A 424 18.83 -14.46 24.65
N VAL A 425 18.20 -14.71 23.50
CA VAL A 425 17.21 -15.78 23.33
C VAL A 425 17.86 -17.15 23.55
N LEU A 426 19.05 -17.37 22.97
CA LEU A 426 19.83 -18.60 23.15
C LEU A 426 20.16 -18.84 24.63
N ALA A 427 20.59 -17.80 25.35
CA ALA A 427 20.90 -17.89 26.77
C ALA A 427 19.68 -18.23 27.63
N LYS A 428 18.49 -17.68 27.33
CA LYS A 428 17.24 -17.99 28.04
C LYS A 428 16.80 -19.44 27.80
N LEU A 429 16.82 -19.92 26.55
CA LEU A 429 16.47 -21.30 26.22
C LEU A 429 17.40 -22.31 26.91
N MET A 430 18.71 -22.06 26.88
CA MET A 430 19.72 -22.85 27.59
C MET A 430 19.49 -22.85 29.11
N SER A 431 19.09 -21.71 29.69
CA SER A 431 18.77 -21.62 31.12
C SER A 431 17.51 -22.41 31.49
N LEU A 432 16.49 -22.43 30.64
CA LEU A 432 15.25 -23.19 30.86
C LEU A 432 15.49 -24.70 30.78
N LEU A 433 16.28 -25.16 29.80
CA LEU A 433 16.68 -26.57 29.69
C LEU A 433 17.51 -27.05 30.89
N ASN A 434 18.45 -26.23 31.37
CA ASN A 434 19.27 -26.60 32.53
C ASN A 434 18.50 -26.55 33.87
N GLY A 435 17.34 -25.88 33.91
CA GLY A 435 16.45 -25.81 35.07
C GLY A 435 15.34 -26.86 35.07
N ALA A 436 15.09 -27.54 33.95
CA ALA A 436 14.12 -28.61 33.85
C ALA A 436 14.62 -29.87 34.61
N PRO A 437 13.79 -30.49 35.48
CA PRO A 437 14.17 -31.76 36.09
C PRO A 437 14.35 -32.80 34.97
N PRO A 438 15.36 -33.69 35.07
CA PRO A 438 15.64 -34.66 34.02
C PRO A 438 14.39 -35.50 33.74
N SER A 439 13.95 -35.51 32.48
CA SER A 439 12.90 -36.40 32.00
C SER A 439 13.41 -37.85 32.06
N HIS A 440 12.63 -38.71 32.72
CA HIS A 440 12.87 -40.16 32.78
C HIS A 440 12.27 -40.88 31.58
#